data_AF-A0A3D1GWB2-F1
#
_entry.id   AF-A0A3D1GWB2-F1
#
_cell.length_a   1.000
_cell.length_b   1.000
_cell.length_c   1.000
_cell.angle_alpha   90.00
_cell.angle_beta   90.00
_cell.angle_gamma   90.00
#
_symmetry.space_group_name_H-M   'P 1'
#
loop_
_entity.id
_entity.type
_entity.pdbx_description
1 polymer ?
#
loop_
_entity_poly.entity_id
_entity_poly.type
_entity_poly.pdbx_seq_one_letter_code
_entity_poly.pdbx_strand_id
1 'polypeptide(L)'
;MSRKSKYKCKKCGYATDIYEGRGFMAQHIEAMTCPDCHNIVPLVVGGVIGDAAPSFNSLVGRLCLRCGSDRIHLWDHHTCPRCGGEMQPTGDSEFWT
;
A
#
# COMPACT_ATOMS: atom_id res chain seq x y z
N MET A 1 -2.59 14.87 -8.07
CA MET A 1 -3.96 14.34 -7.84
C MET A 1 -3.84 12.99 -7.18
N SER A 2 -4.65 12.75 -6.17
CA SER A 2 -4.67 11.52 -5.38
C SER A 2 -5.72 10.56 -5.92
N ARG A 3 -5.30 9.34 -6.29
CA ARG A 3 -6.14 8.32 -6.91
C ARG A 3 -6.09 6.99 -6.17
N LYS A 4 -7.25 6.39 -5.94
CA LYS A 4 -7.42 5.06 -5.38
C LYS A 4 -7.77 4.14 -6.55
N SER A 5 -6.95 3.13 -6.80
CA SER A 5 -7.15 2.17 -7.87
C SER A 5 -7.23 0.77 -7.30
N LYS A 6 -8.20 0.00 -7.76
CA LYS A 6 -8.33 -1.41 -7.36
C LYS A 6 -7.45 -2.27 -8.25
N TYR A 7 -6.61 -3.09 -7.65
CA TYR A 7 -5.78 -4.07 -8.34
C TYR A 7 -6.30 -5.47 -8.08
N LYS A 8 -6.23 -6.34 -9.09
CA LYS A 8 -6.64 -7.74 -9.00
C LYS A 8 -5.59 -8.64 -9.64
N CYS A 9 -5.23 -9.70 -8.94
CA CYS A 9 -4.42 -10.79 -9.46
C CYS A 9 -5.24 -11.64 -10.42
N LYS A 10 -4.74 -11.82 -11.65
CA LYS A 10 -5.40 -12.67 -12.67
C LYS A 10 -5.35 -14.16 -12.34
N LYS A 11 -4.35 -14.60 -11.56
CA LYS A 11 -4.11 -16.02 -11.25
C LYS A 11 -4.95 -16.54 -10.09
N CYS A 12 -4.93 -15.84 -8.95
CA CYS A 12 -5.64 -16.30 -7.72
C CYS A 12 -6.88 -15.47 -7.35
N GLY A 13 -7.15 -14.39 -8.09
CA GLY A 13 -8.29 -13.51 -7.83
C GLY A 13 -8.13 -12.54 -6.64
N TYR A 14 -7.00 -12.57 -5.93
CA TYR A 14 -6.69 -11.61 -4.86
C TYR A 14 -6.85 -10.18 -5.37
N ALA A 15 -7.59 -9.35 -4.62
CA ALA A 15 -7.80 -7.96 -4.95
C ALA A 15 -7.45 -7.08 -3.75
N THR A 16 -6.93 -5.89 -4.03
CA THR A 16 -6.59 -4.88 -3.03
C THR A 16 -6.75 -3.49 -3.63
N ASP A 17 -6.94 -2.50 -2.76
CA ASP A 17 -6.96 -1.10 -3.14
C ASP A 17 -5.57 -0.50 -2.96
N ILE A 18 -5.14 0.29 -3.94
CA ILE A 18 -3.84 0.96 -3.98
C ILE A 18 -4.07 2.45 -4.11
N TYR A 19 -3.36 3.22 -3.30
CA TYR A 19 -3.53 4.65 -3.17
C TYR A 19 -2.29 5.33 -3.75
N GLU A 20 -2.48 6.18 -4.73
CA GLU A 20 -1.43 6.94 -5.41
C GLU A 20 -1.63 8.43 -5.16
N GLY A 21 -0.53 9.16 -5.08
CA GLY A 21 -0.54 10.61 -4.89
C GLY A 21 -0.55 11.04 -3.42
N ARG A 22 -0.87 12.31 -3.20
CA ARG A 22 -0.88 12.95 -1.88
C ARG A 22 -2.30 13.39 -1.53
N GLY A 23 -2.77 12.98 -0.36
CA GLY A 23 -4.05 13.40 0.21
C GLY A 23 -4.05 14.88 0.62
N PHE A 24 -5.19 15.34 1.13
CA PHE A 24 -5.41 16.76 1.42
C PHE A 24 -4.42 17.35 2.44
N MET A 25 -3.96 16.54 3.40
CA MET A 25 -2.99 16.95 4.43
C MET A 25 -1.54 16.57 4.05
N ALA A 26 -1.25 16.48 2.75
CA ALA A 26 0.05 16.13 2.17
C ALA A 26 0.59 14.73 2.53
N GLN A 27 -0.21 13.89 3.18
CA GLN A 27 0.13 12.48 3.42
C GLN A 27 0.10 11.69 2.11
N HIS A 28 0.99 10.73 1.95
CA HIS A 28 0.93 9.74 0.88
C HIS A 28 0.82 8.34 1.49
N ILE A 29 0.34 7.39 0.70
CA ILE A 29 0.15 6.01 1.15
C ILE A 29 1.03 5.12 0.28
N GLU A 30 1.95 4.41 0.92
CA GLU A 30 2.82 3.44 0.27
C GLU A 30 2.21 2.04 0.39
N ALA A 31 2.18 1.33 -0.73
CA ALA A 31 1.74 -0.06 -0.75
C ALA A 31 2.91 -0.98 -0.39
N MET A 32 2.79 -1.73 0.70
CA MET A 32 3.83 -2.63 1.18
C MET A 32 3.37 -4.08 1.03
N THR A 33 4.23 -4.97 0.53
CA THR A 33 3.97 -6.42 0.60
C THR A 33 4.47 -6.98 1.93
N CYS A 34 3.65 -7.82 2.56
CA CYS A 34 4.04 -8.63 3.71
C CYS A 34 4.14 -10.10 3.30
N PRO A 35 5.33 -10.72 3.38
CA PRO A 35 5.52 -12.14 3.03
C PRO A 35 4.85 -13.08 4.04
N ASP A 36 4.62 -12.64 5.28
CA ASP A 36 4.09 -13.52 6.34
C ASP A 36 2.59 -13.71 6.24
N CYS A 37 1.85 -12.61 6.08
CA CYS A 37 0.40 -12.69 5.91
C CYS A 37 -0.03 -12.75 4.44
N HIS A 38 0.90 -12.66 3.49
CA HIS A 38 0.64 -12.70 2.05
C HIS A 38 -0.40 -11.64 1.61
N ASN A 39 -0.25 -10.40 2.09
CA ASN A 39 -1.10 -9.28 1.71
C ASN A 39 -0.27 -8.05 1.38
N ILE A 40 -0.85 -7.21 0.52
CA ILE A 40 -0.44 -5.82 0.36
C ILE A 40 -1.14 -5.02 1.46
N VAL A 41 -0.38 -4.19 2.19
CA VAL A 41 -0.85 -3.34 3.28
C VAL A 41 -0.52 -1.88 2.97
N PRO A 42 -1.47 -0.95 3.16
CA PRO A 42 -1.21 0.47 2.97
C PRO A 42 -0.53 1.04 4.21
N LEU A 43 0.58 1.76 4.03
CA LEU A 43 1.23 2.54 5.09
C LEU A 43 1.16 4.03 4.78
N VAL A 44 0.58 4.80 5.71
CA VAL A 44 0.54 6.27 5.61
C VAL A 44 1.91 6.84 5.97
N VAL A 45 2.44 7.71 5.11
CA VAL A 45 3.73 8.37 5.24
C VAL A 45 3.59 9.88 5.03
N GLY A 46 4.26 10.66 5.87
CA GLY A 46 4.37 12.12 5.76
C GLY A 46 3.08 12.89 6.03
N GLY A 47 3.03 14.11 5.52
CA GLY A 47 1.94 15.05 5.76
C GLY A 47 1.85 15.52 7.21
N VAL A 48 0.69 16.05 7.58
CA VAL A 48 0.44 16.55 8.96
C VAL A 48 0.68 15.48 10.03
N ILE A 49 0.49 14.20 9.71
CA ILE A 49 0.81 13.09 10.61
C ILE A 49 2.33 12.97 10.80
N GLY A 50 3.11 13.13 9.73
CA GLY A 50 4.57 13.17 9.78
C GLY A 50 5.10 14.38 10.56
N ASP A 51 4.42 15.51 10.50
CA ASP A 51 4.77 16.72 11.27
C ASP A 51 4.51 16.52 12.77
N ALA A 52 3.37 15.91 13.13
CA ALA A 52 3.01 15.61 14.51
C ALA A 52 3.79 14.41 15.08
N ALA A 53 4.16 13.44 14.25
CA ALA A 53 4.86 12.23 14.60
C ALA A 53 5.96 11.93 13.55
N PRO A 54 7.19 12.41 13.74
CA PRO A 54 8.28 12.29 12.76
C PRO A 54 8.60 10.86 12.32
N SER A 55 8.27 9.85 13.13
CA SER A 55 8.39 8.42 12.79
C SER A 55 7.48 7.98 11.63
N PHE A 56 6.51 8.81 11.22
CA PHE A 56 5.68 8.58 10.04
C PHE A 56 6.27 9.20 8.76
N ASN A 57 7.43 9.86 8.81
CA ASN A 57 8.10 10.35 7.61
C ASN A 57 8.92 9.27 6.88
N SER A 58 8.96 8.05 7.40
CA SER A 58 9.75 6.95 6.84
C SER A 58 9.03 5.61 6.94
N LEU A 59 9.38 4.70 6.03
CA LEU A 59 8.98 3.29 6.06
C LEU A 59 9.90 2.44 6.96
N VAL A 60 11.03 2.98 7.41
CA VAL A 60 12.00 2.26 8.26
C VAL A 60 11.38 1.90 9.61
N GLY A 61 11.51 0.63 10.01
CA GLY A 61 11.02 0.13 11.29
C GLY A 61 9.49 -0.02 11.36
N ARG A 62 8.77 0.12 10.24
CA ARG A 62 7.33 -0.06 10.19
C ARG A 62 6.97 -1.54 10.19
N LEU A 63 5.93 -1.88 10.93
CA LEU A 63 5.39 -3.23 11.00
C LEU A 63 4.17 -3.38 10.09
N CYS A 64 3.94 -4.61 9.66
CA CYS A 64 2.72 -4.99 8.97
C CYS A 64 1.50 -4.69 9.86
N LEU A 65 0.63 -3.79 9.42
CA LEU A 65 -0.59 -3.42 10.16
C LEU A 65 -1.57 -4.58 10.36
N ARG A 66 -1.37 -5.71 9.64
CA ARG A 66 -2.24 -6.88 9.72
C ARG A 66 -1.72 -7.97 10.65
N CYS A 67 -0.41 -8.18 10.74
CA CYS A 67 0.17 -9.32 11.47
C CYS A 67 1.38 -8.97 12.35
N GLY A 68 1.82 -7.72 12.38
CA GLY A 68 2.95 -7.28 13.20
C GLY A 68 4.34 -7.66 12.67
N SER A 69 4.44 -8.34 11.53
CA SER A 69 5.72 -8.67 10.89
C SER A 69 6.52 -7.42 10.52
N ASP A 70 7.83 -7.45 10.77
CA ASP A 70 8.81 -6.45 10.36
C ASP A 70 9.39 -6.72 8.95
N ARG A 71 9.02 -7.84 8.32
CA ARG A 71 9.55 -8.27 7.02
C ARG A 71 8.82 -7.67 5.81
N ILE A 72 8.17 -6.53 6.01
CA ILE A 72 7.45 -5.85 4.93
C ILE A 72 8.42 -5.11 4.01
N HIS A 73 8.10 -5.04 2.73
CA HIS A 73 8.88 -4.32 1.72
C HIS A 73 7.95 -3.58 0.76
N LEU A 74 8.49 -2.56 0.08
CA LEU A 74 7.73 -1.80 -0.90
C LEU A 74 7.23 -2.76 -1.98
N TRP A 75 5.94 -2.66 -2.27
CA TRP A 75 5.33 -3.47 -3.32
C TRP A 75 5.72 -2.90 -4.68
N ASP A 76 6.07 -3.77 -5.62
CA ASP A 76 6.51 -3.42 -6.96
C ASP A 76 5.37 -2.97 -7.90
N HIS A 77 4.15 -2.87 -7.39
CA HIS A 77 2.92 -2.59 -8.14
C HIS A 77 2.48 -3.67 -9.15
N HIS A 78 3.13 -4.84 -9.14
CA HIS A 78 2.89 -5.89 -10.14
C HIS A 78 2.72 -7.29 -9.54
N THR A 79 3.42 -7.65 -8.48
CA THR A 79 3.54 -9.04 -8.02
C THR A 79 2.51 -9.38 -6.93
N CYS A 80 1.73 -10.44 -7.13
CA CYS A 80 0.76 -10.89 -6.14
C CYS A 80 1.44 -11.55 -4.93
N PRO A 81 1.22 -11.06 -3.69
CA PRO A 81 1.86 -11.63 -2.51
C PRO A 81 1.34 -13.03 -2.16
N ARG A 82 0.22 -13.49 -2.73
CA ARG A 82 -0.39 -14.80 -2.43
C ARG A 82 0.05 -15.93 -3.34
N CYS A 83 0.43 -15.62 -4.58
CA CYS A 83 0.67 -16.66 -5.59
C CYS A 83 1.81 -16.35 -6.57
N GLY A 84 2.48 -15.20 -6.42
CA GLY A 84 3.53 -14.72 -7.31
C GLY A 84 3.05 -14.35 -8.73
N GLY A 85 1.74 -14.36 -8.99
CA GLY A 85 1.18 -13.98 -10.29
C GLY A 85 1.08 -12.47 -10.48
N GLU A 86 0.82 -12.04 -11.70
CA GLU A 86 0.67 -10.62 -12.03
C GLU A 86 -0.64 -10.03 -11.48
N MET A 87 -0.55 -8.81 -10.97
CA MET A 87 -1.65 -7.95 -10.54
C MET A 87 -1.81 -6.81 -11.54
N GLN A 88 -3.06 -6.57 -11.92
CA GLN A 88 -3.40 -5.49 -12.86
C GLN A 88 -4.49 -4.62 -12.25
N PRO A 89 -4.50 -3.30 -12.54
CA PRO A 89 -5.60 -2.44 -12.16
C PRO A 89 -6.89 -2.90 -12.85
N THR A 90 -8.01 -2.86 -12.14
CA THR A 90 -9.32 -3.27 -12.69
C THR A 90 -9.94 -2.22 -13.61
N GLY A 91 -9.35 -1.03 -13.69
CA GLY A 91 -9.91 0.14 -14.37
C GLY A 91 -10.81 0.98 -13.46
N ASP A 92 -11.19 0.47 -12.29
CA ASP A 92 -11.90 1.22 -11.27
C ASP A 92 -10.90 2.15 -10.56
N SER A 93 -11.03 3.45 -10.82
CA SER A 93 -10.26 4.47 -10.12
C SER A 93 -11.15 5.54 -9.54
N GLU A 94 -11.02 5.77 -8.25
CA GLU A 94 -11.72 6.80 -7.49
C GLU A 94 -10.75 7.89 -7.05
N PHE A 95 -11.22 9.11 -6.91
CA PHE A 95 -10.45 10.16 -6.24
C PHE A 95 -10.43 9.89 -4.72
N TRP A 96 -9.28 10.04 -4.07
CA TRP A 96 -9.19 9.98 -2.60
C TRP A 96 -8.53 11.25 -2.08
N THR A 97 -9.04 11.84 -1.00
CA THR A 97 -8.44 13.01 -0.33
C THR A 97 -8.52 12.87 1.17
#